data_AF-A0A1U7XT27-F1
#
_entry.id   AF-A0A1U7XT27-F1
#
_cell.length_a   1.000
_cell.length_b   1.000
_cell.length_c   1.000
_cell.angle_alpha   90.00
_cell.angle_beta   90.00
_cell.angle_gamma   90.00
#
_symmetry.space_group_name_H-M   'P 1'
#
loop_
_entity.id
_entity.type
_entity.pdbx_description
1 polymer ?
#
loop_
_entity_poly.entity_id
_entity_poly.type
_entity_poly.pdbx_seq_one_letter_code
_entity_poly.pdbx_strand_id
1 'polypeptide(L)'
;MVVSISHPLSFLIPLSQFEAIHESIVEICRTMAEETKNPGKDIPIGLIGSMVITTFLYCLLAITLCLMQPYQNIDIHAPFSVAFKSVGWNWAQYIVVAGALKGMTSVLLVGVVGQARYLTHISRTHMMPPWFSQVNDKTGTPVNATAVMSCATAIIALFTKLDILSNLLSISTLFIFMLVALALLVRRYYVSGETTIANRNKLIAFLLISLGSSIARATYWGLSKHGWIGYCITVPIWLLATIGLGYFVPHARNPKLWGVPLVPWLPSASIAINIFLLGSIDKKSFIRFGAWTGFLLVYYLFFGLHASYDTAKEFERGRGWKNIEEGSNGVYSKDVPIASGKEMVSK
;
A
#
# COMPACT_ATOMS: atom_id res chain seq x y z
N MET A 1 -17.01 33.13 10.48
CA MET A 1 -18.04 32.34 9.77
C MET A 1 -17.47 30.94 9.61
N VAL A 2 -17.69 30.13 10.64
CA VAL A 2 -17.02 28.85 10.87
C VAL A 2 -17.68 27.83 9.95
N VAL A 3 -16.93 27.38 8.94
CA VAL A 3 -17.30 26.24 8.10
C VAL A 3 -17.63 25.08 9.04
N SER A 4 -18.87 24.62 8.98
CA SER A 4 -19.33 23.47 9.75
C SER A 4 -18.53 22.26 9.30
N ILE A 5 -17.60 21.83 10.17
CA ILE A 5 -16.71 20.65 10.09
C ILE A 5 -17.52 19.34 10.21
N SER A 6 -18.76 19.32 9.71
CA SER A 6 -19.71 18.22 9.89
C SER A 6 -19.78 17.28 8.68
N HIS A 7 -19.13 17.62 7.56
CA HIS A 7 -18.98 16.73 6.40
C HIS A 7 -17.51 16.46 6.04
N PRO A 8 -16.70 15.89 6.95
CA PRO A 8 -15.40 15.34 6.59
C PRO A 8 -15.52 14.15 5.60
N LEU A 9 -16.70 13.54 5.44
CA LEU A 9 -16.93 12.42 4.52
C LEU A 9 -16.89 12.80 3.02
N SER A 10 -17.22 14.04 2.65
CA SER A 10 -17.14 14.46 1.23
C SER A 10 -15.70 14.68 0.75
N PHE A 11 -14.73 14.78 1.66
CA PHE A 11 -13.30 14.79 1.35
C PHE A 11 -12.68 13.37 1.31
N LEU A 12 -13.33 12.39 1.93
CA LEU A 12 -12.88 10.99 2.00
C LEU A 12 -13.08 10.22 0.68
N ILE A 13 -14.16 10.49 -0.06
CA ILE A 13 -14.38 9.92 -1.39
C ILE A 13 -13.25 10.36 -2.37
N PRO A 14 -12.91 11.67 -2.45
CA PRO A 14 -11.71 12.16 -3.12
C PRO A 14 -10.41 11.46 -2.71
N LEU A 15 -10.22 11.25 -1.40
CA LEU A 15 -8.99 10.67 -0.87
C LEU A 15 -8.86 9.19 -1.26
N SER A 16 -9.93 8.41 -1.21
CA SER A 16 -9.92 7.01 -1.65
C SER A 16 -9.64 6.84 -3.15
N GLN A 17 -10.15 7.76 -3.98
CA GLN A 17 -9.90 7.78 -5.42
C GLN A 17 -8.47 8.23 -5.74
N PHE A 18 -7.98 9.24 -5.02
CA PHE A 18 -6.59 9.69 -5.06
C PHE A 18 -5.62 8.57 -4.64
N GLU A 19 -6.00 7.77 -3.63
CA GLU A 19 -5.22 6.63 -3.15
C GLU A 19 -5.23 5.43 -4.10
N ALA A 20 -6.35 5.13 -4.77
CA ALA A 20 -6.41 4.11 -5.82
C ALA A 20 -5.51 4.48 -7.02
N ILE A 21 -5.46 5.77 -7.36
CA ILE A 21 -4.54 6.30 -8.37
C ILE A 21 -3.09 6.16 -7.89
N HIS A 22 -2.81 6.47 -6.62
CA HIS A 22 -1.49 6.28 -6.01
C HIS A 22 -1.02 4.82 -6.08
N GLU A 23 -1.83 3.84 -5.66
CA GLU A 23 -1.47 2.41 -5.73
C GLU A 23 -1.20 1.97 -7.16
N SER A 24 -2.03 2.43 -8.11
CA SER A 24 -1.84 2.14 -9.54
C SER A 24 -0.51 2.72 -10.05
N ILE A 25 -0.17 3.96 -9.66
CA ILE A 25 1.10 4.61 -10.01
C ILE A 25 2.28 3.85 -9.41
N VAL A 26 2.20 3.48 -8.13
CA VAL A 26 3.25 2.72 -7.44
C VAL A 26 3.50 1.40 -8.16
N GLU A 27 2.44 0.71 -8.57
CA GLU A 27 2.54 -0.56 -9.27
C GLU A 27 3.20 -0.42 -10.64
N ILE A 28 2.81 0.59 -11.40
CA ILE A 28 3.44 0.90 -12.69
C ILE A 28 4.92 1.22 -12.48
N CYS A 29 5.26 2.05 -11.51
CA CYS A 29 6.66 2.39 -11.24
C CYS A 29 7.49 1.18 -10.80
N ARG A 30 6.91 0.24 -10.05
CA ARG A 30 7.60 -1.01 -9.65
C ARG A 30 7.81 -1.94 -10.84
N THR A 31 6.82 -2.09 -11.71
CA THR A 31 6.94 -2.95 -12.89
C THR A 31 7.89 -2.37 -13.93
N MET A 32 7.92 -1.05 -14.08
CA MET A 32 8.87 -0.35 -14.97
C MET A 32 10.26 -0.19 -14.34
N ALA A 33 10.46 -0.60 -13.08
CA ALA A 33 11.74 -0.51 -12.39
C ALA A 33 12.86 -1.28 -13.13
N GLU A 34 12.50 -2.41 -13.74
CA GLU A 34 13.40 -3.28 -14.50
C GLU A 34 13.76 -2.67 -15.87
N GLU A 35 12.93 -1.79 -16.41
CA GLU A 35 13.13 -1.09 -17.69
C GLU A 35 13.80 0.28 -17.52
N THR A 36 14.01 0.72 -16.27
CA THR A 36 14.55 2.04 -15.96
C THR A 36 16.07 1.98 -15.80
N LYS A 37 16.80 2.87 -16.50
CA LYS A 37 18.27 2.91 -16.46
C LYS A 37 18.84 3.18 -15.06
N ASN A 38 18.23 4.09 -14.28
CA ASN A 38 18.65 4.42 -12.91
C ASN A 38 17.47 4.29 -11.92
N PRO A 39 17.05 3.07 -11.56
CA PRO A 39 15.84 2.85 -10.76
C PRO A 39 15.90 3.52 -9.39
N GLY A 40 17.09 3.64 -8.79
CA GLY A 40 17.27 4.24 -7.47
C GLY A 40 16.93 5.73 -7.37
N LYS A 41 16.91 6.47 -8.50
CA LYS A 41 16.60 7.91 -8.55
C LYS A 41 15.32 8.18 -9.33
N ASP A 42 15.13 7.48 -10.45
CA ASP A 42 14.06 7.78 -11.39
C ASP A 42 12.69 7.32 -10.84
N ILE A 43 12.64 6.20 -10.12
CA ILE A 43 11.40 5.69 -9.51
C ILE A 43 10.85 6.68 -8.46
N PRO A 44 11.63 7.15 -7.46
CA PRO A 44 11.13 8.17 -6.52
C PRO A 44 10.69 9.47 -7.19
N ILE A 45 11.43 9.95 -8.20
CA ILE A 45 11.10 11.20 -8.90
C ILE A 45 9.79 11.04 -9.70
N GLY A 46 9.62 9.94 -10.42
CA GLY A 46 8.37 9.65 -11.15
C GLY A 46 7.17 9.54 -10.21
N LEU A 47 7.37 8.89 -9.05
CA LEU A 47 6.34 8.73 -8.03
C LEU A 47 5.91 10.06 -7.40
N ILE A 48 6.85 10.89 -6.96
CA ILE A 48 6.53 12.22 -6.37
C ILE A 48 6.01 13.18 -7.45
N GLY A 49 6.62 13.18 -8.64
CA GLY A 49 6.23 14.08 -9.73
C GLY A 49 4.80 13.83 -10.19
N SER A 50 4.42 12.57 -10.41
CA SER A 50 3.04 12.21 -10.78
C SER A 50 2.03 12.55 -9.68
N MET A 51 2.37 12.38 -8.40
CA MET A 51 1.51 12.78 -7.28
C MET A 51 1.27 14.29 -7.23
N VAL A 52 2.33 15.10 -7.37
CA VAL A 52 2.19 16.56 -7.34
C VAL A 52 1.30 17.04 -8.48
N ILE A 53 1.53 16.53 -9.70
CA ILE A 53 0.75 16.89 -10.88
C ILE A 53 -0.72 16.48 -10.73
N THR A 54 -0.98 15.24 -10.30
CA THR A 54 -2.36 14.75 -10.12
C THR A 54 -3.09 15.50 -8.99
N THR A 55 -2.42 15.79 -7.88
CA THR A 55 -2.98 16.60 -6.78
C THR A 55 -3.36 17.98 -7.28
N PHE A 56 -2.47 18.65 -8.03
CA PHE A 56 -2.72 19.97 -8.57
C PHE A 56 -3.93 19.98 -9.52
N LEU A 57 -3.98 19.01 -10.45
CA LEU A 57 -5.12 18.85 -11.36
C LEU A 57 -6.43 18.58 -10.60
N TYR A 58 -6.39 17.77 -9.54
CA TYR A 58 -7.56 17.48 -8.74
C TYR A 58 -8.09 18.73 -8.00
N CYS A 59 -7.19 19.55 -7.44
CA CYS A 59 -7.55 20.83 -6.84
C CYS A 59 -8.19 21.78 -7.86
N LEU A 60 -7.63 21.86 -9.08
CA LEU A 60 -8.22 22.66 -10.15
C LEU A 60 -9.63 22.16 -10.52
N LEU A 61 -9.81 20.86 -10.67
CA LEU A 61 -11.11 20.25 -10.97
C LEU A 61 -12.16 20.50 -9.88
N ALA A 62 -11.76 20.47 -8.61
CA ALA A 62 -12.64 20.78 -7.49
C ALA A 62 -13.05 22.27 -7.48
N ILE A 63 -12.10 23.18 -7.73
CA ILE A 63 -12.37 24.62 -7.81
C ILE A 63 -13.32 24.93 -8.96
N THR A 64 -13.09 24.37 -10.16
CA THR A 64 -13.95 24.62 -11.31
C THR A 64 -15.36 24.09 -11.08
N LEU A 65 -15.51 22.91 -10.48
CA LEU A 65 -16.83 22.35 -10.15
C LEU A 65 -17.60 23.23 -9.15
N CYS A 66 -16.93 23.68 -8.08
CA CYS A 66 -17.54 24.57 -7.08
C CYS A 66 -17.90 25.95 -7.65
N LEU A 67 -17.15 26.44 -8.63
CA LEU A 67 -17.45 27.72 -9.29
C LEU A 67 -18.67 27.61 -10.22
N MET A 68 -18.91 26.41 -10.75
CA MET A 68 -19.93 26.14 -11.75
C MET A 68 -21.30 25.89 -11.16
N GLN A 69 -21.37 25.28 -9.97
CA GLN A 69 -22.63 24.95 -9.32
C GLN A 69 -22.52 25.02 -7.79
N PRO A 70 -23.55 25.55 -7.07
CA PRO A 70 -23.56 25.51 -5.62
C PRO A 70 -23.44 24.06 -5.10
N TYR A 71 -22.67 23.90 -4.02
CA TYR A 71 -22.33 22.60 -3.42
C TYR A 71 -23.53 21.69 -3.13
N GLN A 72 -24.68 22.28 -2.79
CA GLN A 72 -25.89 21.53 -2.46
C GLN A 72 -26.50 20.77 -3.64
N ASN A 73 -26.22 21.18 -4.88
CA ASN A 73 -26.83 20.60 -6.07
C ASN A 73 -25.90 19.59 -6.77
N ILE A 74 -24.69 19.35 -6.26
CA ILE A 74 -23.69 18.50 -6.92
C ILE A 74 -24.11 17.04 -6.78
N ASP A 75 -24.33 16.38 -7.91
CA ASP A 75 -24.61 14.95 -7.95
C ASP A 75 -23.35 14.14 -7.62
N ILE A 76 -23.49 13.15 -6.75
CA ILE A 76 -22.37 12.33 -6.24
C ILE A 76 -21.92 11.29 -7.29
N HIS A 77 -22.82 10.83 -8.17
CA HIS A 77 -22.56 9.78 -9.15
C HIS A 77 -22.06 10.34 -10.48
N ALA A 78 -22.44 11.56 -10.85
CA ALA A 78 -22.03 12.20 -12.10
C ALA A 78 -21.74 13.72 -11.95
N PRO A 79 -20.78 14.12 -11.09
CA PRO A 79 -20.59 15.53 -10.72
C PRO A 79 -20.29 16.43 -11.91
N PHE A 80 -19.39 16.04 -12.81
CA PHE A 80 -19.00 16.87 -13.96
C PHE A 80 -20.04 16.82 -15.09
N SER A 81 -20.59 15.66 -15.41
CA SER A 81 -21.55 15.54 -16.52
C SER A 81 -22.83 16.33 -16.25
N VAL A 82 -23.34 16.27 -15.01
CA VAL A 82 -24.54 17.01 -14.61
C VAL A 82 -24.25 18.50 -14.51
N ALA A 83 -23.06 18.89 -14.05
CA ALA A 83 -22.66 20.30 -14.02
C ALA A 83 -22.62 20.93 -15.43
N PHE A 84 -21.99 20.28 -16.42
CA PHE A 84 -21.98 20.79 -17.81
C PHE A 84 -23.39 20.89 -18.43
N LYS A 85 -24.28 19.99 -18.05
CA LYS A 85 -25.67 20.03 -18.46
C LYS A 85 -26.43 21.22 -17.84
N SER A 86 -26.21 21.52 -16.55
CA SER A 86 -26.90 22.63 -15.85
C SER A 86 -26.47 24.02 -16.35
N VAL A 87 -25.26 24.15 -16.89
CA VAL A 87 -24.74 25.39 -17.51
C VAL A 87 -25.16 25.52 -19.00
N GLY A 88 -25.80 24.52 -19.58
CA GLY A 88 -26.27 24.52 -20.97
C GLY A 88 -25.21 24.07 -22.01
N TRP A 89 -24.05 23.59 -21.57
CA TRP A 89 -22.97 23.09 -22.44
C TRP A 89 -23.10 21.58 -22.67
N ASN A 90 -24.18 21.18 -23.35
CA ASN A 90 -24.51 19.78 -23.59
C ASN A 90 -23.47 19.01 -24.42
N TRP A 91 -22.63 19.69 -25.23
CA TRP A 91 -21.57 19.04 -26.00
C TRP A 91 -20.39 18.63 -25.10
N ALA A 92 -20.05 19.46 -24.11
CA ALA A 92 -18.91 19.24 -23.22
C ALA A 92 -19.10 18.00 -22.34
N GLN A 93 -20.34 17.69 -21.95
CA GLN A 93 -20.65 16.50 -21.16
C GLN A 93 -20.19 15.21 -21.87
N TYR A 94 -20.41 15.11 -23.18
CA TYR A 94 -20.08 13.90 -23.95
C TYR A 94 -18.56 13.71 -24.07
N ILE A 95 -17.82 14.81 -24.25
CA ILE A 95 -16.35 14.77 -24.30
C ILE A 95 -15.79 14.33 -22.95
N VAL A 96 -16.30 14.89 -21.85
CA VAL A 96 -15.84 14.54 -20.50
C VAL A 96 -16.18 13.10 -20.15
N VAL A 97 -17.39 12.63 -20.47
CA VAL A 97 -17.81 11.23 -20.24
C VAL A 97 -16.99 10.26 -21.10
N ALA A 98 -16.73 10.58 -22.38
CA ALA A 98 -15.86 9.76 -23.23
C ALA A 98 -14.43 9.69 -22.70
N GLY A 99 -13.88 10.84 -22.25
CA GLY A 99 -12.57 10.91 -21.63
C GLY A 99 -12.48 10.11 -20.33
N ALA A 100 -13.51 10.23 -19.47
CA ALA A 100 -13.60 9.48 -18.22
C ALA A 100 -13.70 7.97 -18.48
N LEU A 101 -14.55 7.53 -19.43
CA LEU A 101 -14.69 6.12 -19.76
C LEU A 101 -13.37 5.52 -20.29
N LYS A 102 -12.70 6.23 -21.21
CA LYS A 102 -11.39 5.81 -21.74
C LYS A 102 -10.33 5.77 -20.65
N GLY A 103 -10.32 6.76 -19.76
CA GLY A 103 -9.39 6.83 -18.62
C GLY A 103 -9.59 5.67 -17.65
N MET A 104 -10.83 5.46 -17.19
CA MET A 104 -11.19 4.37 -16.27
C MET A 104 -10.86 2.99 -16.87
N THR A 105 -11.16 2.77 -18.15
CA THR A 105 -10.84 1.50 -18.83
C THR A 105 -9.33 1.23 -18.83
N SER A 106 -8.50 2.25 -19.05
CA SER A 106 -7.05 2.11 -19.01
C SER A 106 -6.53 1.75 -17.61
N VAL A 107 -7.07 2.39 -16.57
CA VAL A 107 -6.67 2.10 -15.18
C VAL A 107 -7.10 0.69 -14.76
N LEU A 108 -8.31 0.27 -15.13
CA LEU A 108 -8.80 -1.08 -14.88
C LEU A 108 -7.91 -2.14 -15.53
N LEU A 109 -7.48 -1.92 -16.78
CA LEU A 109 -6.60 -2.85 -17.49
C LEU A 109 -5.25 -3.00 -16.77
N VAL A 110 -4.63 -1.90 -16.36
CA VAL A 110 -3.37 -1.93 -15.59
C VAL A 110 -3.56 -2.65 -14.26
N GLY A 111 -4.67 -2.41 -13.56
CA GLY A 111 -5.00 -3.06 -12.30
C GLY A 111 -5.13 -4.58 -12.44
N VAL A 112 -5.83 -5.05 -13.48
CA VAL A 112 -6.00 -6.48 -13.78
C VAL A 112 -4.65 -7.16 -14.06
N VAL A 113 -3.77 -6.50 -14.83
CA VAL A 113 -2.42 -7.02 -15.12
C VAL A 113 -1.56 -7.08 -13.87
N GLY A 114 -1.57 -6.04 -13.03
CA GLY A 114 -0.82 -6.00 -11.77
C GLY A 114 -1.28 -7.09 -10.79
N GLN A 115 -2.59 -7.23 -10.59
CA GLN A 115 -3.16 -8.27 -9.71
C GLN A 115 -2.77 -9.68 -10.14
N ALA A 116 -2.80 -9.97 -11.45
CA ALA A 116 -2.41 -11.28 -11.98
C ALA A 116 -0.90 -11.57 -11.75
N ARG A 117 -0.03 -10.56 -11.88
CA ARG A 117 1.40 -10.69 -11.56
C ARG A 117 1.63 -10.94 -10.08
N TYR A 118 0.96 -10.21 -9.19
CA TYR A 118 1.05 -10.49 -7.75
C TYR A 118 0.61 -11.93 -7.43
N LEU A 119 -0.51 -12.38 -8.00
CA LEU A 119 -1.02 -13.74 -7.77
C LEU A 119 -0.06 -14.83 -8.29
N THR A 120 0.60 -14.62 -9.43
CA THR A 120 1.61 -15.57 -9.92
C THR A 120 2.83 -15.63 -9.01
N HIS A 121 3.30 -14.50 -8.49
CA HIS A 121 4.42 -14.48 -7.55
C HIS A 121 4.06 -15.17 -6.22
N ILE A 122 2.85 -14.95 -5.69
CA ILE A 122 2.37 -15.60 -4.47
C ILE A 122 2.17 -17.12 -4.66
N SER A 123 1.68 -17.54 -5.82
CA SER A 123 1.55 -18.98 -6.14
C SER A 123 2.88 -19.67 -6.40
N ARG A 124 3.91 -18.96 -6.90
CA ARG A 124 5.29 -19.48 -7.01
C ARG A 124 5.93 -19.73 -5.64
N THR A 125 5.51 -19.01 -4.59
CA THR A 125 5.91 -19.31 -3.21
C THR A 125 5.02 -20.38 -2.56
N HIS A 126 4.28 -21.16 -3.36
CA HIS A 126 3.34 -22.23 -2.97
C HIS A 126 2.21 -21.83 -2.00
N MET A 127 2.06 -20.54 -1.66
CA MET A 127 0.98 -20.06 -0.79
C MET A 127 -0.42 -20.17 -1.43
N MET A 128 -0.48 -20.39 -2.74
CA MET A 128 -1.70 -20.64 -3.51
C MET A 128 -1.46 -21.78 -4.52
N PRO A 129 -2.51 -22.47 -5.00
CA PRO A 129 -2.36 -23.61 -5.91
C PRO A 129 -1.46 -23.28 -7.12
N PRO A 130 -0.54 -24.19 -7.50
CA PRO A 130 0.46 -23.93 -8.54
C PRO A 130 -0.16 -23.70 -9.92
N TRP A 131 -1.42 -24.06 -10.12
CA TRP A 131 -2.19 -23.73 -11.33
C TRP A 131 -2.21 -22.23 -11.66
N PHE A 132 -2.18 -21.35 -10.64
CA PHE A 132 -2.11 -19.90 -10.84
C PHE A 132 -0.74 -19.40 -11.29
N SER A 133 0.32 -20.21 -11.13
CA SER A 133 1.69 -19.84 -11.50
C SER A 133 2.01 -20.14 -12.97
N GLN A 134 1.12 -20.86 -13.67
CA GLN A 134 1.29 -21.24 -15.06
C GLN A 134 1.17 -20.00 -15.97
N VAL A 135 2.24 -19.77 -16.74
CA VAL A 135 2.32 -18.68 -17.74
C VAL A 135 2.18 -19.33 -19.11
N ASN A 136 1.37 -18.74 -19.98
CA ASN A 136 1.19 -19.27 -21.33
C ASN A 136 2.40 -18.89 -22.21
N ASP A 137 3.03 -19.89 -22.84
CA ASP A 137 4.25 -19.73 -23.65
C ASP A 137 4.08 -18.77 -24.83
N LYS A 138 2.86 -18.66 -25.39
CA LYS A 138 2.58 -17.79 -26.54
C LYS A 138 2.38 -16.32 -26.18
N THR A 139 1.82 -16.03 -25.01
CA THR A 139 1.47 -14.65 -24.61
C THR A 139 2.40 -14.10 -23.54
N GLY A 140 3.22 -14.95 -22.88
CA GLY A 140 4.09 -14.55 -21.78
C GLY A 140 3.32 -14.03 -20.56
N THR A 141 2.00 -14.25 -20.51
CA THR A 141 1.10 -13.72 -19.47
C THR A 141 0.35 -14.85 -18.75
N PRO A 142 0.08 -14.69 -17.45
CA PRO A 142 -0.62 -15.70 -16.65
C PRO A 142 -2.13 -15.62 -16.85
N VAL A 143 -2.60 -16.17 -17.98
CA VAL A 143 -4.01 -16.08 -18.40
C VAL A 143 -4.97 -16.65 -17.34
N ASN A 144 -4.61 -17.76 -16.69
CA ASN A 144 -5.44 -18.40 -15.66
C ASN A 144 -5.62 -17.49 -14.44
N ALA A 145 -4.53 -16.88 -13.95
CA ALA A 145 -4.57 -15.94 -12.84
C ALA A 145 -5.40 -14.69 -13.17
N THR A 146 -5.20 -14.13 -14.37
CA THR A 146 -5.95 -12.97 -14.84
C THR A 146 -7.45 -13.26 -14.93
N ALA A 147 -7.84 -14.36 -15.58
CA ALA A 147 -9.24 -14.71 -15.77
C ALA A 147 -9.96 -14.91 -14.44
N VAL A 148 -9.37 -15.67 -13.51
CA VAL A 148 -9.99 -15.92 -12.19
C VAL A 148 -10.11 -14.63 -11.38
N MET A 149 -9.07 -13.79 -11.33
CA MET A 149 -9.12 -12.53 -10.56
C MET A 149 -10.11 -11.53 -11.16
N SER A 150 -10.20 -11.42 -12.49
CA SER A 150 -11.17 -10.56 -13.16
C SER A 150 -12.60 -11.05 -12.96
N CYS A 151 -12.86 -12.36 -13.06
CA CYS A 151 -14.17 -12.94 -12.77
C CYS A 151 -14.57 -12.72 -11.31
N ALA A 152 -13.67 -12.97 -10.36
CA ALA A 152 -13.93 -12.72 -8.94
C ALA A 152 -14.25 -11.25 -8.66
N THR A 153 -13.45 -10.33 -9.22
CA THR A 153 -13.67 -8.88 -9.07
C THR A 153 -15.00 -8.44 -9.70
N ALA A 154 -15.37 -9.00 -10.86
CA ALA A 154 -16.65 -8.71 -11.51
C ALA A 154 -17.85 -9.18 -10.67
N ILE A 155 -17.76 -10.36 -10.06
CA ILE A 155 -18.79 -10.86 -9.14
C ILE A 155 -18.93 -9.92 -7.94
N ILE A 156 -17.82 -9.56 -7.29
CA ILE A 156 -17.84 -8.64 -6.14
C ILE A 156 -18.44 -7.28 -6.53
N ALA A 157 -18.06 -6.74 -7.69
CA ALA A 157 -18.57 -5.47 -8.20
C ALA A 157 -20.08 -5.51 -8.52
N LEU A 158 -20.62 -6.66 -8.95
CA LEU A 158 -22.04 -6.81 -9.26
C LEU A 158 -22.90 -6.89 -7.99
N PHE A 159 -22.40 -7.59 -6.95
CA PHE A 159 -23.17 -7.84 -5.71
C PHE A 159 -22.95 -6.79 -4.61
N THR A 160 -21.97 -5.89 -4.74
CA THR A 160 -21.58 -4.94 -3.68
C THR A 160 -21.81 -3.50 -4.08
N LYS A 161 -22.46 -2.72 -3.20
CA LYS A 161 -22.63 -1.26 -3.41
C LYS A 161 -21.29 -0.52 -3.37
N LEU A 162 -21.13 0.48 -4.23
CA LEU A 162 -19.91 1.30 -4.35
C LEU A 162 -19.48 1.90 -3.02
N ASP A 163 -20.42 2.43 -2.22
CA ASP A 163 -20.09 3.02 -0.91
C ASP A 163 -19.47 2.00 0.06
N ILE A 164 -19.92 0.75 0.03
CA ILE A 164 -19.37 -0.30 0.88
C ILE A 164 -17.94 -0.62 0.42
N LEU A 165 -17.74 -0.74 -0.90
CA LEU A 165 -16.43 -1.05 -1.48
C LEU A 165 -15.43 0.08 -1.23
N SER A 166 -15.81 1.34 -1.46
CA SER A 166 -14.96 2.51 -1.21
C SER A 166 -14.57 2.63 0.27
N ASN A 167 -15.50 2.35 1.21
CA ASN A 167 -15.18 2.33 2.64
C ASN A 167 -14.22 1.19 3.02
N LEU A 168 -14.42 -0.03 2.48
CA LEU A 168 -13.51 -1.15 2.72
C LEU A 168 -12.12 -0.90 2.14
N LEU A 169 -12.05 -0.33 0.93
CA LEU A 169 -10.79 0.06 0.30
C LEU A 169 -10.07 1.11 1.14
N SER A 170 -10.77 2.16 1.59
CA SER A 170 -10.18 3.23 2.42
C SER A 170 -9.64 2.70 3.76
N ILE A 171 -10.37 1.80 4.44
CA ILE A 171 -9.86 1.16 5.66
C ILE A 171 -8.57 0.37 5.37
N SER A 172 -8.57 -0.38 4.26
CA SER A 172 -7.44 -1.23 3.87
C SER A 172 -6.20 -0.40 3.52
N THR A 173 -6.35 0.67 2.72
CA THR A 173 -5.24 1.54 2.29
C THR A 173 -4.64 2.29 3.48
N LEU A 174 -5.48 2.90 4.33
CA LEU A 174 -5.02 3.61 5.53
C LEU A 174 -4.26 2.67 6.48
N PHE A 175 -4.73 1.42 6.61
CA PHE A 175 -4.04 0.41 7.41
C PHE A 175 -2.69 -0.01 6.80
N ILE A 176 -2.63 -0.24 5.48
CA ILE A 176 -1.38 -0.57 4.78
C ILE A 176 -0.38 0.59 4.91
N PHE A 177 -0.80 1.84 4.71
CA PHE A 177 0.10 3.00 4.85
C PHE A 177 0.63 3.16 6.28
N MET A 178 -0.19 2.90 7.30
CA MET A 178 0.27 2.83 8.68
C MET A 178 1.34 1.74 8.85
N LEU A 179 1.14 0.53 8.30
CA LEU A 179 2.13 -0.56 8.36
C LEU A 179 3.41 -0.22 7.59
N VAL A 180 3.32 0.42 6.43
CA VAL A 180 4.48 0.88 5.65
C VAL A 180 5.26 1.92 6.44
N ALA A 181 4.60 2.89 7.06
CA ALA A 181 5.26 3.89 7.89
C ALA A 181 5.95 3.27 9.12
N LEU A 182 5.32 2.29 9.78
CA LEU A 182 5.93 1.50 10.85
C LEU A 182 7.15 0.72 10.34
N ALA A 183 7.02 0.05 9.20
CA ALA A 183 8.10 -0.72 8.59
C ALA A 183 9.29 0.18 8.21
N LEU A 184 9.05 1.42 7.77
CA LEU A 184 10.11 2.40 7.50
C LEU A 184 10.86 2.80 8.77
N LEU A 185 10.15 3.03 9.89
CA LEU A 185 10.79 3.32 11.18
C LEU A 185 11.60 2.12 11.68
N VAL A 186 11.02 0.92 11.67
CA VAL A 186 11.72 -0.31 12.05
C VAL A 186 12.97 -0.51 11.17
N ARG A 187 12.85 -0.37 9.85
CA ARG A 187 13.98 -0.54 8.91
C ARG A 187 15.11 0.47 9.11
N ARG A 188 14.81 1.67 9.63
CA ARG A 188 15.81 2.72 9.87
C ARG A 188 16.60 2.49 11.16
N TYR A 189 15.93 2.06 12.22
CA TYR A 189 16.48 2.02 13.57
C TYR A 189 16.76 0.61 14.09
N TYR A 190 16.32 -0.43 13.37
CA TYR A 190 16.59 -1.84 13.70
C TYR A 190 17.43 -2.51 12.61
N VAL A 191 18.52 -3.16 13.04
CA VAL A 191 19.37 -4.03 12.20
C VAL A 191 19.63 -5.31 12.98
N SER A 192 19.26 -6.44 12.39
CA SER A 192 19.49 -7.77 12.97
C SER A 192 21.00 -8.01 13.13
N GLY A 193 21.44 -8.28 14.35
CA GLY A 193 22.84 -8.63 14.69
C GLY A 193 23.66 -7.52 15.34
N GLU A 194 23.35 -6.24 15.11
CA GLU A 194 24.16 -5.11 15.59
C GLU A 194 23.48 -4.30 16.72
N THR A 195 22.14 -4.29 16.78
CA THR A 195 21.43 -3.47 17.78
C THR A 195 21.37 -4.13 19.15
N THR A 196 21.87 -3.45 20.18
CA THR A 196 21.75 -3.85 21.58
C THR A 196 20.28 -4.06 21.99
N ILE A 197 20.01 -5.09 22.81
CA ILE A 197 18.66 -5.43 23.32
C ILE A 197 17.98 -4.23 24.00
N ALA A 198 18.76 -3.40 24.70
CA ALA A 198 18.27 -2.17 25.33
C ALA A 198 17.73 -1.15 24.30
N ASN A 199 18.40 -0.97 23.16
CA ASN A 199 17.97 -0.03 22.11
C ASN A 199 16.78 -0.58 21.32
N ARG A 200 16.72 -1.90 21.12
CA ARG A 200 15.54 -2.58 20.54
C ARG A 200 14.29 -2.38 21.38
N ASN A 201 14.39 -2.58 22.69
CA ASN A 201 13.25 -2.42 23.60
C ASN A 201 12.81 -0.94 23.70
N LYS A 202 13.76 0.02 23.69
CA LYS A 202 13.45 1.46 23.60
C LYS A 202 12.70 1.80 22.31
N LEU A 203 13.16 1.29 21.17
CA LEU A 203 12.47 1.48 19.89
C LEU A 203 11.04 0.97 19.93
N ILE A 204 10.83 -0.26 20.42
CA ILE A 204 9.49 -0.85 20.53
C ILE A 204 8.62 0.00 21.46
N ALA A 205 9.15 0.44 22.61
CA ALA A 205 8.43 1.30 23.54
C ALA A 205 7.99 2.63 22.88
N PHE A 206 8.88 3.34 22.19
CA PHE A 206 8.52 4.59 21.52
C PHE A 206 7.52 4.41 20.38
N LEU A 207 7.62 3.31 19.62
CA LEU A 207 6.63 2.97 18.59
C LEU A 207 5.26 2.68 19.20
N LEU A 208 5.20 1.90 20.28
CA LEU A 208 3.94 1.61 20.98
C LEU A 208 3.32 2.86 21.62
N ILE A 209 4.13 3.77 22.17
CA ILE A 209 3.64 5.06 22.70
C ILE A 209 3.09 5.93 21.57
N SER A 210 3.76 6.00 20.43
CA SER A 210 3.28 6.76 19.26
C SER A 210 1.97 6.21 18.70
N LEU A 211 1.87 4.87 18.59
CA LEU A 211 0.64 4.18 18.19
C LEU A 211 -0.48 4.38 19.21
N GLY A 212 -0.21 4.16 20.50
CA GLY A 212 -1.17 4.31 21.59
C GLY A 212 -1.72 5.73 21.68
N SER A 213 -0.86 6.75 21.56
CA SER A 213 -1.30 8.15 21.52
C SER A 213 -2.17 8.47 20.29
N SER A 214 -1.85 7.87 19.14
CA SER A 214 -2.64 8.04 17.91
C SER A 214 -4.01 7.34 18.01
N ILE A 215 -4.07 6.14 18.59
CA ILE A 215 -5.32 5.42 18.85
C ILE A 215 -6.17 6.18 19.88
N ALA A 216 -5.54 6.74 20.92
CA ALA A 216 -6.22 7.57 21.90
C ALA A 216 -6.87 8.81 21.25
N ARG A 217 -6.18 9.47 20.28
CA ARG A 217 -6.78 10.55 19.47
C ARG A 217 -8.01 10.10 18.69
N ALA A 218 -7.89 9.00 17.95
CA ALA A 218 -8.98 8.46 17.16
C ALA A 218 -10.19 8.07 18.02
N THR A 219 -9.94 7.45 19.17
CA THR A 219 -10.98 7.02 20.11
C THR A 219 -11.67 8.21 20.78
N TYR A 220 -10.89 9.23 21.16
CA TYR A 220 -11.41 10.46 21.74
C TYR A 220 -12.29 11.23 20.74
N TRP A 221 -11.87 11.30 19.47
CA TRP A 221 -12.69 11.87 18.38
C TRP A 221 -14.01 11.10 18.17
N GLY A 222 -13.96 9.76 18.23
CA GLY A 222 -15.15 8.92 18.05
C GLY A 222 -16.15 8.93 19.21
N LEU A 223 -15.73 9.29 20.43
CA LEU A 223 -16.57 9.23 21.64
C LEU A 223 -17.02 10.60 22.17
N SER A 224 -16.19 11.64 22.09
CA SER A 224 -16.49 12.95 22.71
C SER A 224 -17.14 13.91 21.72
N LYS A 225 -18.38 14.34 22.00
CA LYS A 225 -19.10 15.32 21.18
C LYS A 225 -18.60 16.76 21.32
N HIS A 226 -17.98 17.17 22.44
CA HIS A 226 -17.46 18.53 22.62
C HIS A 226 -16.28 18.63 23.60
N GLY A 227 -15.04 18.60 23.10
CA GLY A 227 -13.91 19.06 23.89
C GLY A 227 -12.58 18.98 23.15
N TRP A 228 -11.89 20.11 22.98
CA TRP A 228 -10.54 20.16 22.39
C TRP A 228 -9.45 19.61 23.34
N ILE A 229 -9.80 19.35 24.60
CA ILE A 229 -8.89 18.94 25.67
C ILE A 229 -8.11 17.66 25.36
N GLY A 230 -8.74 16.66 24.73
CA GLY A 230 -8.07 15.40 24.39
C GLY A 230 -6.96 15.59 23.35
N TYR A 231 -7.11 16.55 22.43
CA TYR A 231 -6.06 16.90 21.47
C TYR A 231 -4.87 17.56 22.15
N CYS A 232 -5.12 18.43 23.14
CA CYS A 232 -4.06 19.11 23.90
C CYS A 232 -3.18 18.14 24.69
N ILE A 233 -3.65 16.94 25.03
CA ILE A 233 -2.87 15.94 25.78
C ILE A 233 -2.20 14.94 24.84
N THR A 234 -2.94 14.43 23.86
CA THR A 234 -2.45 13.36 22.99
C THR A 234 -1.43 13.85 21.95
N VAL A 235 -1.60 15.05 21.39
CA VAL A 235 -0.65 15.64 20.42
C VAL A 235 0.74 15.83 21.01
N PRO A 236 0.93 16.43 22.21
CA PRO A 236 2.26 16.55 22.80
C PRO A 236 2.85 15.19 23.18
N ILE A 237 2.07 14.22 23.65
CA ILE A 237 2.57 12.85 23.90
C ILE A 237 3.13 12.23 22.61
N TRP A 238 2.43 12.41 21.48
CA TRP A 238 2.90 11.93 20.19
C TRP A 238 4.17 12.67 19.71
N LEU A 239 4.23 13.98 19.90
CA LEU A 239 5.42 14.79 19.58
C LEU A 239 6.63 14.36 20.41
N LEU A 240 6.45 14.20 21.73
CA LEU A 240 7.50 13.76 22.64
C LEU A 240 7.99 12.34 22.31
N ALA A 241 7.09 11.43 21.93
CA ALA A 241 7.46 10.08 21.48
C ALA A 241 8.29 10.13 20.19
N THR A 242 7.92 11.00 19.25
CA THR A 242 8.62 11.16 17.96
C THR A 242 10.01 11.80 18.15
N ILE A 243 10.11 12.82 19.01
CA ILE A 243 11.38 13.46 19.39
C ILE A 243 12.27 12.49 20.16
N GLY A 244 11.69 11.73 21.10
CA GLY A 244 12.40 10.71 21.87
C GLY A 244 12.98 9.61 20.99
N LEU A 245 12.24 9.17 19.97
CA LEU A 245 12.73 8.20 18.98
C LEU A 245 13.92 8.75 18.20
N GLY A 246 13.89 10.04 17.82
CA GLY A 246 15.00 10.70 17.11
C GLY A 246 16.25 10.94 17.96
N TYR A 247 16.09 11.19 19.27
CA TYR A 247 17.19 11.52 20.17
C TYR A 247 17.81 10.30 20.86
N PHE A 248 17.00 9.35 21.32
CA PHE A 248 17.47 8.22 22.15
C PHE A 248 17.83 6.96 21.36
N VAL A 249 17.42 6.85 20.09
CA VAL A 249 17.68 5.65 19.28
C VAL A 249 18.68 5.99 18.17
N PRO A 250 19.89 5.40 18.18
CA PRO A 250 20.89 5.66 17.13
C PRO A 250 20.39 5.15 15.78
N HIS A 251 20.70 5.88 14.71
CA HIS A 251 20.33 5.51 13.35
C HIS A 251 21.17 4.30 12.91
N ALA A 252 20.53 3.13 12.80
CA ALA A 252 21.22 1.88 12.46
C ALA A 252 21.50 1.75 10.94
N ARG A 253 20.76 2.46 10.07
CA ARG A 253 20.96 2.44 8.61
C ARG A 253 20.95 3.83 8.00
N ASN A 254 22.00 4.19 7.27
CA ASN A 254 21.95 5.29 6.31
C ASN A 254 21.45 4.80 4.94
N PRO A 255 20.63 5.59 4.23
CA PRO A 255 20.08 5.18 2.95
C PRO A 255 21.17 5.29 1.89
N LYS A 256 21.43 4.22 1.13
CA LYS A 256 22.51 4.20 0.12
C LYS A 256 22.19 4.99 -1.17
N LEU A 257 20.90 5.20 -1.48
CA LEU A 257 20.45 5.76 -2.76
C LEU A 257 19.43 6.90 -2.57
N TRP A 258 18.31 6.62 -1.91
CA TRP A 258 17.29 7.62 -1.59
C TRP A 258 16.75 7.37 -0.19
N GLY A 259 16.81 8.40 0.65
CA GLY A 259 16.28 8.40 2.01
C GLY A 259 15.05 9.30 2.07
N VAL A 260 14.02 8.86 2.78
CA VAL A 260 12.88 9.71 3.09
C VAL A 260 13.40 10.97 3.82
N PRO A 261 13.10 12.18 3.32
CA PRO A 261 13.49 13.40 4.01
C PRO A 261 12.69 13.51 5.33
N LEU A 262 13.34 13.95 6.42
CA LEU A 262 12.74 14.12 7.76
C LEU A 262 12.29 12.84 8.49
N VAL A 263 13.04 11.74 8.43
CA VAL A 263 12.87 10.63 9.39
C VAL A 263 13.38 11.09 10.77
N PRO A 264 12.64 10.91 11.89
CA PRO A 264 11.44 10.08 12.09
C PRO A 264 10.09 10.80 11.96
N TRP A 265 10.08 12.11 11.70
CA TRP A 265 8.87 12.94 11.69
C TRP A 265 7.87 12.54 10.60
N LEU A 266 8.33 12.37 9.35
CA LEU A 266 7.43 12.10 8.22
C LEU A 266 6.70 10.75 8.35
N PRO A 267 7.37 9.62 8.67
CA PRO A 267 6.69 8.36 8.95
C PRO A 267 5.78 8.41 10.19
N SER A 268 6.21 9.08 11.27
CA SER A 268 5.39 9.20 12.49
C SER A 268 4.10 10.02 12.23
N ALA A 269 4.19 11.07 11.43
CA ALA A 269 3.05 11.91 11.06
C ALA A 269 2.06 11.13 10.19
N SER A 270 2.56 10.30 9.27
CA SER A 270 1.72 9.40 8.47
C SER A 270 0.92 8.43 9.35
N ILE A 271 1.56 7.81 10.35
CA ILE A 271 0.87 6.94 11.32
C ILE A 271 -0.25 7.70 12.04
N ALA A 272 0.05 8.91 12.54
CA ALA A 272 -0.92 9.74 13.27
C ALA A 272 -2.15 10.10 12.41
N ILE A 273 -1.92 10.56 11.18
CA ILE A 273 -2.99 10.97 10.26
C ILE A 273 -3.83 9.76 9.85
N ASN A 274 -3.19 8.63 9.50
CA ASN A 274 -3.90 7.43 9.08
C ASN A 274 -4.80 6.88 10.20
N ILE A 275 -4.31 6.83 11.44
CA ILE A 275 -5.11 6.36 12.59
C ILE A 275 -6.27 7.31 12.88
N PHE A 276 -6.07 8.63 12.76
CA PHE A 276 -7.13 9.61 12.93
C PHE A 276 -8.25 9.45 11.87
N LEU A 277 -7.86 9.28 10.61
CA LEU A 277 -8.81 9.04 9.51
C LEU A 277 -9.53 7.70 9.68
N LEU A 278 -8.83 6.67 10.11
CA LEU A 278 -9.40 5.36 10.42
C LEU A 278 -10.50 5.49 11.50
N GLY A 279 -10.26 6.30 12.54
CA GLY A 279 -11.25 6.61 13.58
C GLY A 279 -12.47 7.40 13.10
N SER A 280 -12.43 7.99 11.91
CA SER A 280 -13.54 8.76 11.32
C SER A 280 -14.45 7.91 10.42
N ILE A 281 -14.11 6.65 10.16
CA ILE A 281 -14.90 5.74 9.31
C ILE A 281 -15.99 5.03 10.14
N ASP A 282 -17.12 4.72 9.51
CA ASP A 282 -18.28 4.11 10.17
C ASP A 282 -17.99 2.73 10.79
N LYS A 283 -18.56 2.49 11.98
CA LYS A 283 -18.36 1.24 12.74
C LYS A 283 -18.81 0.00 11.97
N LYS A 284 -19.85 0.09 11.12
CA LYS A 284 -20.32 -1.06 10.33
C LYS A 284 -19.29 -1.48 9.29
N SER A 285 -18.51 -0.54 8.76
CA SER A 285 -17.44 -0.82 7.82
C SER A 285 -16.29 -1.59 8.49
N PHE A 286 -15.96 -1.28 9.74
CA PHE A 286 -14.97 -2.05 10.52
C PHE A 286 -15.39 -3.50 10.76
N ILE A 287 -16.66 -3.73 11.09
CA ILE A 287 -17.16 -5.10 11.32
C ILE A 287 -17.01 -5.93 10.04
N ARG A 288 -17.38 -5.36 8.89
CA ARG A 288 -17.24 -6.01 7.57
C ARG A 288 -15.78 -6.28 7.22
N PHE A 289 -14.91 -5.28 7.42
CA PHE A 289 -13.47 -5.42 7.20
C PHE A 289 -12.86 -6.49 8.09
N GLY A 290 -13.23 -6.52 9.39
CA GLY A 290 -12.78 -7.53 10.34
C GLY A 290 -13.25 -8.94 9.98
N ALA A 291 -14.51 -9.09 9.54
CA ALA A 291 -15.03 -10.38 9.07
C ALA A 291 -14.28 -10.88 7.83
N TRP A 292 -14.05 -10.01 6.84
CA TRP A 292 -13.31 -10.36 5.63
C TRP A 292 -11.84 -10.69 5.92
N THR A 293 -11.18 -9.89 6.75
CA THR A 293 -9.81 -10.14 7.19
C THR A 293 -9.70 -11.44 7.98
N GLY A 294 -10.67 -11.72 8.87
CA GLY A 294 -10.74 -12.98 9.60
C GLY A 294 -10.88 -14.18 8.67
N PHE A 295 -11.77 -14.10 7.69
CA PHE A 295 -11.91 -15.15 6.66
C PHE A 295 -10.61 -15.38 5.88
N LEU A 296 -9.94 -14.31 5.43
CA LEU A 296 -8.66 -14.40 4.73
C LEU A 296 -7.56 -14.98 5.63
N LEU A 297 -7.55 -14.64 6.92
CA LEU A 297 -6.57 -15.15 7.88
C LEU A 297 -6.79 -16.63 8.16
N VAL A 298 -8.05 -17.07 8.28
CA VAL A 298 -8.40 -18.50 8.36
C VAL A 298 -7.90 -19.22 7.12
N TYR A 299 -8.20 -18.72 5.93
CA TYR A 299 -7.68 -19.29 4.68
C TYR A 299 -6.13 -19.35 4.68
N TYR A 300 -5.46 -18.28 5.11
CA TYR A 300 -4.00 -18.25 5.24
C TYR A 300 -3.48 -19.27 6.24
N LEU A 301 -4.12 -19.49 7.39
CA LEU A 301 -3.67 -20.47 8.38
C LEU A 301 -3.86 -21.92 7.91
N PHE A 302 -4.96 -22.21 7.20
CA PHE A 302 -5.21 -23.57 6.71
C PHE A 302 -4.39 -23.92 5.48
N PHE A 303 -4.31 -23.03 4.49
CA PHE A 303 -3.63 -23.29 3.23
C PHE A 303 -2.23 -22.64 3.17
N GLY A 304 -2.14 -21.36 3.52
CA GLY A 304 -0.90 -20.59 3.42
C GLY A 304 0.20 -21.04 4.38
N LEU A 305 -0.13 -21.36 5.64
CA LEU A 305 0.85 -21.82 6.64
C LEU A 305 1.32 -23.25 6.33
N HIS A 306 0.41 -24.15 5.96
CA HIS A 306 0.78 -25.50 5.56
C HIS A 306 1.71 -25.48 4.36
N ALA A 307 1.35 -24.72 3.31
CA ALA A 307 2.17 -24.63 2.12
C ALA A 307 3.49 -23.89 2.34
N SER A 308 3.51 -22.86 3.20
CA SER A 308 4.76 -22.18 3.59
C SER A 308 5.68 -23.09 4.40
N TYR A 309 5.11 -23.92 5.29
CA TYR A 309 5.86 -24.90 6.09
C TYR A 309 6.42 -26.01 5.19
N ASP A 310 5.62 -26.54 4.27
CA ASP A 310 6.07 -27.56 3.31
C ASP A 310 7.20 -27.02 2.42
N THR A 311 7.07 -25.78 1.92
CA THR A 311 8.13 -25.12 1.14
C THR A 311 9.41 -24.89 1.93
N ALA A 312 9.30 -24.46 3.19
CA ALA A 312 10.46 -24.28 4.07
C ALA A 312 11.18 -25.62 4.32
N LYS A 313 10.41 -26.69 4.54
CA LYS A 313 10.92 -28.04 4.77
C LYS A 313 11.59 -28.63 3.53
N GLU A 314 11.06 -28.37 2.33
CA GLU A 314 11.71 -28.75 1.08
C GLU A 314 13.03 -27.99 0.86
N PHE A 315 13.07 -26.69 1.16
CA PHE A 315 14.31 -25.89 1.12
C PHE A 315 15.37 -26.39 2.10
N GLU A 316 14.96 -26.77 3.32
CA GLU A 316 15.86 -27.37 4.31
C GLU A 316 16.35 -28.76 3.87
N ARG A 317 15.47 -29.59 3.32
CA ARG A 317 15.80 -30.91 2.79
C ARG A 317 16.73 -30.82 1.59
N GLY A 318 16.54 -29.84 0.70
CA GLY A 318 17.44 -29.56 -0.42
C GLY A 318 18.81 -29.04 0.02
N ARG A 319 18.87 -28.19 1.04
CA ARG A 319 20.16 -27.79 1.67
C ARG A 319 20.84 -28.98 2.37
N GLY A 320 20.08 -29.82 3.06
CA GLY A 320 20.57 -31.04 3.68
C GLY A 320 21.17 -31.99 2.64
N TRP A 321 20.49 -32.21 1.52
CA TRP A 321 20.99 -33.03 0.42
C TRP A 321 22.26 -32.47 -0.21
N LYS A 322 22.31 -31.16 -0.46
CA LYS A 322 23.50 -30.49 -1.02
C LYS A 322 24.72 -30.57 -0.09
N ASN A 323 24.51 -30.43 1.22
CA ASN A 323 25.57 -30.63 2.21
C ASN A 323 26.03 -32.10 2.30
N ILE A 324 25.13 -33.06 2.04
CA ILE A 324 25.47 -34.49 1.97
C ILE A 324 26.25 -34.81 0.69
N GLU A 325 25.91 -34.22 -0.46
CA GLU A 325 26.67 -34.36 -1.71
C GLU A 325 28.06 -33.72 -1.58
N GLU A 326 28.18 -32.53 -0.98
CA GLU A 326 29.47 -31.88 -0.71
C GLU A 326 30.29 -32.66 0.34
N GLY A 327 29.65 -33.23 1.36
CA GLY A 327 30.29 -34.11 2.35
C GLY A 327 30.68 -35.49 1.81
N SER A 328 29.93 -36.03 0.84
CA SER A 328 30.19 -37.31 0.18
C SER A 328 31.20 -37.17 -0.98
N ASN A 329 31.25 -36.02 -1.65
CA ASN A 329 32.25 -35.72 -2.68
C ASN A 329 33.61 -35.30 -2.09
N GLY A 330 33.71 -35.09 -0.77
CA GLY A 330 34.96 -34.82 -0.05
C GLY A 330 35.96 -36.00 0.00
N VAL A 331 35.62 -37.17 -0.57
CA VAL A 331 36.48 -38.36 -0.59
C VAL A 331 37.03 -38.69 -1.99
N TYR A 332 36.56 -38.06 -3.06
CA TYR A 332 37.07 -38.28 -4.42
C TYR A 332 37.27 -36.97 -5.18
N SER A 333 38.29 -36.20 -4.81
CA SER A 333 38.97 -35.31 -5.77
C SER A 333 40.36 -34.91 -5.23
N LYS A 334 41.30 -35.84 -5.29
CA LYS A 334 42.69 -35.48 -5.56
C LYS A 334 42.84 -35.65 -7.06
N ASP A 335 42.96 -34.54 -7.78
CA ASP A 335 44.03 -34.27 -8.76
C ASP A 335 43.61 -33.18 -9.79
N VAL A 336 44.53 -32.23 -10.00
CA VAL A 336 44.71 -31.33 -11.19
C VAL A 336 43.84 -30.04 -11.22
N PRO A 337 44.33 -28.86 -11.69
CA PRO A 337 44.64 -27.75 -10.81
C PRO A 337 43.88 -26.45 -11.14
N ILE A 338 44.15 -25.45 -10.32
CA ILE A 338 43.69 -24.06 -10.39
C ILE A 338 44.01 -23.42 -11.75
N ALA A 339 42.98 -22.90 -12.43
CA ALA A 339 43.14 -21.90 -13.47
C ALA A 339 42.26 -20.67 -13.17
N SER A 340 42.97 -19.58 -12.93
CA SER A 340 42.56 -18.18 -12.78
C SER A 340 41.42 -17.70 -13.71
N GLY A 341 40.43 -17.05 -13.11
CA GLY A 341 40.08 -15.64 -13.40
C GLY A 341 39.32 -15.28 -14.71
N LYS A 342 38.21 -14.57 -14.47
CA LYS A 342 37.57 -13.52 -15.30
C LYS A 342 36.56 -13.92 -16.40
N GLU A 343 35.43 -13.21 -16.28
CA GLU A 343 34.59 -12.56 -17.30
C GLU A 343 33.28 -13.17 -17.82
N MET A 344 32.34 -12.23 -18.04
CA MET A 344 31.07 -12.22 -18.82
C MET A 344 29.82 -12.69 -18.05
N VAL A 345 28.88 -11.83 -17.61
CA VAL A 345 28.05 -10.82 -18.33
C VAL A 345 27.36 -11.40 -19.56
N SER A 346 26.02 -11.25 -19.59
CA SER A 346 25.10 -11.48 -20.72
C SER A 346 24.58 -12.91 -20.90
N LYS A 347 23.37 -13.19 -20.42
CA LYS A 347 22.14 -13.13 -21.25
C LYS A 347 20.89 -13.17 -20.39
#